data_AF-A0A959BYD8-F1
#
_entry.id   AF-A0A959BYD8-F1
#
_cell.length_a   1.000
_cell.length_b   1.000
_cell.length_c   1.000
_cell.angle_alpha   90.00
_cell.angle_beta   90.00
_cell.angle_gamma   90.00
#
_symmetry.space_group_name_H-M   'P 1'
#
loop_
_entity.id
_entity.type
_entity.pdbx_description
1 polymer ?
#
loop_
_entity_poly.entity_id
_entity_poly.type
_entity_poly.pdbx_seq_one_letter_code
_entity_poly.pdbx_strand_id
1 'polypeptide(L)'
;MKDKQGLIILAVILGILLIGAGIWGVTQNRAKNQLKAQNTELTGTVEELEALRTDLVREVDSLQQEYTTLAEQNTELQGSLSEAQEKVAATEAALRNAKARSSSEINGLRAEIQQLMALKAELQENITAVQAENDSLRTVTGVLEADLSAARDENQALANLNQSIQSEVERLTLSNFKATAFQVDLERGNEKVTAKARRARTIRVSFDLTDVPPKYQGLRTLYLTISDEQGTPIQAANPVKAQTVVNNQTMDIIAVKAKDMDITANQRLSFVYDLEEKLKAGYYRVAVFTDIGMLGASSIRLQ
;
A
#
# COMPACT_ATOMS: atom_id res chain seq x y z
N MET A 1 -80.79 -159.71 -28.59
CA MET A 1 -81.42 -158.36 -28.70
C MET A 1 -81.09 -157.47 -27.48
N LYS A 2 -79.82 -157.20 -27.17
CA LYS A 2 -79.42 -156.23 -26.10
C LYS A 2 -78.32 -155.22 -26.51
N ASP A 3 -77.60 -155.45 -27.62
CA ASP A 3 -76.44 -154.62 -27.97
C ASP A 3 -76.74 -153.32 -28.76
N LYS A 4 -77.94 -153.16 -29.34
CA LYS A 4 -78.28 -151.97 -30.14
C LYS A 4 -78.68 -150.74 -29.30
N GLN A 5 -79.06 -150.91 -28.03
CA GLN A 5 -79.45 -149.78 -27.16
C GLN A 5 -78.23 -149.06 -26.55
N GLY A 6 -77.11 -149.76 -26.29
CA GLY A 6 -75.88 -149.13 -25.76
C GLY A 6 -75.22 -148.16 -26.74
N LEU A 7 -75.27 -148.48 -28.05
CA LEU A 7 -74.65 -147.67 -29.11
C LEU A 7 -75.35 -146.32 -29.33
N ILE A 8 -76.68 -146.26 -29.23
CA ILE A 8 -77.44 -145.03 -29.40
C ILE A 8 -77.23 -144.09 -28.19
N ILE A 9 -77.22 -144.65 -26.98
CA ILE A 9 -76.95 -143.88 -25.76
C ILE A 9 -75.53 -143.30 -25.80
N LEU A 10 -74.54 -144.08 -26.26
CA LEU A 10 -73.17 -143.62 -26.41
C LEU A 10 -73.05 -142.50 -27.45
N ALA A 11 -73.75 -142.60 -28.59
CA ALA A 11 -73.74 -141.59 -29.64
C ALA A 11 -74.40 -140.27 -29.20
N VAL A 12 -75.49 -140.32 -28.43
CA VAL A 12 -76.15 -139.13 -27.89
C VAL A 12 -75.29 -138.45 -26.82
N ILE A 13 -74.65 -139.23 -25.93
CA ILE A 13 -73.70 -138.70 -24.94
C ILE A 13 -72.51 -138.05 -25.64
N LEU A 14 -71.96 -138.68 -26.68
CA LEU A 14 -70.90 -138.12 -27.51
C LEU A 14 -71.34 -136.83 -28.22
N GLY A 15 -72.56 -136.77 -28.75
CA GLY A 15 -73.10 -135.56 -29.39
C GLY A 15 -73.25 -134.39 -28.42
N ILE A 16 -73.75 -134.64 -27.21
CA ILE A 16 -73.88 -133.62 -26.16
C ILE A 16 -72.49 -133.15 -25.68
N LEU A 17 -71.54 -134.08 -25.53
CA LEU A 17 -70.15 -133.75 -25.21
C LEU A 17 -69.49 -132.87 -26.28
N LEU A 18 -69.76 -133.15 -27.56
CA LEU A 18 -69.21 -132.38 -28.68
C LEU A 18 -69.75 -130.95 -28.72
N ILE A 19 -71.06 -130.77 -28.46
CA ILE A 19 -71.67 -129.44 -28.39
C ILE A 19 -71.15 -128.67 -27.18
N GLY A 20 -71.01 -129.32 -26.02
CA GLY A 20 -70.39 -128.72 -24.83
C GLY A 20 -68.95 -128.28 -25.08
N ALA A 21 -68.16 -129.12 -25.77
CA ALA A 21 -66.79 -128.78 -26.15
C ALA A 21 -66.72 -127.65 -27.18
N GLY A 22 -67.69 -127.56 -28.11
CA GLY A 22 -67.77 -126.47 -29.09
C GLY A 22 -68.11 -125.12 -28.44
N ILE A 23 -69.10 -125.10 -27.53
CA ILE A 23 -69.48 -123.89 -26.77
C ILE A 23 -68.33 -123.47 -25.83
N TRP A 24 -67.68 -124.44 -25.18
CA TRP A 24 -66.50 -124.19 -24.35
C TRP A 24 -65.32 -123.67 -25.17
N GLY A 25 -65.06 -124.23 -26.36
CA GLY A 25 -64.00 -123.76 -27.26
C GLY A 25 -64.21 -122.33 -27.76
N VAL A 26 -65.44 -121.96 -28.12
CA VAL A 26 -65.77 -120.60 -28.58
C VAL A 26 -65.70 -119.60 -27.41
N THR A 27 -66.17 -119.97 -26.22
CA THR A 27 -66.08 -119.13 -25.02
C THR A 27 -64.64 -118.95 -24.55
N GLN A 28 -63.82 -120.01 -24.58
CA GLN A 28 -62.39 -119.97 -24.28
C GLN A 28 -61.62 -119.14 -25.32
N ASN A 29 -61.98 -119.23 -26.61
CA ASN A 29 -61.35 -118.44 -27.67
C ASN A 29 -61.72 -116.94 -27.58
N ARG A 30 -62.97 -116.62 -27.21
CA ARG A 30 -63.38 -115.24 -26.88
C ARG A 30 -62.65 -114.71 -25.65
N ALA A 31 -62.54 -115.50 -24.59
CA ALA A 31 -61.78 -115.13 -23.39
C ALA A 31 -60.28 -114.93 -23.67
N LYS A 32 -59.67 -115.80 -24.49
CA LYS A 32 -58.27 -115.63 -24.93
C LYS A 32 -58.08 -114.40 -25.81
N ASN A 33 -59.01 -114.10 -26.70
CA ASN A 33 -58.93 -112.89 -27.54
C ASN A 33 -59.14 -111.62 -26.71
N GLN A 34 -60.00 -111.64 -25.70
CA GLN A 34 -60.19 -110.52 -24.76
C GLN A 34 -58.98 -110.33 -23.85
N LEU A 35 -58.38 -111.41 -23.34
CA LEU A 35 -57.12 -111.37 -22.57
C LEU A 35 -55.92 -110.93 -23.42
N LYS A 36 -55.89 -111.29 -24.71
CA LYS A 36 -54.89 -110.77 -25.66
C LYS A 36 -55.09 -109.28 -25.91
N ALA A 37 -56.33 -108.84 -26.13
CA ALA A 37 -56.65 -107.43 -26.31
C ALA A 37 -56.28 -106.60 -25.07
N GLN A 38 -56.59 -107.09 -23.87
CA GLN A 38 -56.17 -106.47 -22.61
C GLN A 38 -54.66 -106.49 -22.41
N ASN A 39 -53.96 -107.58 -22.78
CA ASN A 39 -52.50 -107.58 -22.74
C ASN A 39 -51.90 -106.58 -23.72
N THR A 40 -52.44 -106.45 -24.94
CA THR A 40 -51.95 -105.46 -25.91
C THR A 40 -52.19 -104.02 -25.46
N GLU A 41 -53.30 -103.76 -24.76
CA GLU A 41 -53.61 -102.47 -24.15
C GLU A 41 -52.71 -102.20 -22.94
N LEU A 42 -52.48 -103.20 -22.09
CA LEU A 42 -51.52 -103.10 -20.98
C LEU A 42 -50.08 -102.89 -21.47
N THR A 43 -49.64 -103.59 -22.51
CA THR A 43 -48.30 -103.35 -23.08
C THR A 43 -48.19 -101.96 -23.69
N GLY A 44 -49.25 -101.47 -24.37
CA GLY A 44 -49.29 -100.10 -24.89
C GLY A 44 -49.23 -99.03 -23.79
N THR A 45 -49.97 -99.23 -22.69
CA THR A 45 -49.94 -98.31 -21.54
C THR A 45 -48.62 -98.37 -20.79
N VAL A 46 -47.97 -99.54 -20.69
CA VAL A 46 -46.62 -99.67 -20.13
C VAL A 46 -45.59 -98.97 -21.02
N GLU A 47 -45.67 -99.11 -22.33
CA GLU A 47 -44.80 -98.40 -23.28
C GLU A 47 -44.99 -96.87 -23.21
N GLU A 48 -46.23 -96.38 -23.12
CA GLU A 48 -46.52 -94.95 -22.91
C GLU A 48 -45.98 -94.44 -21.56
N LEU A 49 -46.14 -95.22 -20.48
CA LEU A 49 -45.58 -94.87 -19.17
C LEU A 49 -44.05 -94.88 -19.17
N GLU A 50 -43.40 -95.81 -19.88
CA GLU A 50 -41.95 -95.84 -20.03
C GLU A 50 -41.44 -94.66 -20.85
N ALA A 51 -42.15 -94.28 -21.92
CA ALA A 51 -41.85 -93.08 -22.71
C ALA A 51 -42.00 -91.82 -21.85
N LEU A 52 -43.12 -91.67 -21.14
CA LEU A 52 -43.37 -90.54 -20.23
C LEU A 52 -42.32 -90.48 -19.12
N ARG A 53 -41.96 -91.62 -18.51
CA ARG A 53 -40.89 -91.69 -17.50
C ARG A 53 -39.57 -91.22 -18.08
N THR A 54 -39.23 -91.66 -19.29
CA THR A 54 -37.97 -91.28 -19.95
C THR A 54 -37.93 -89.78 -20.24
N ASP A 55 -39.05 -89.19 -20.67
CA ASP A 55 -39.14 -87.75 -20.91
C ASP A 55 -39.10 -86.93 -19.62
N LEU A 56 -39.79 -87.37 -18.55
CA LEU A 56 -39.67 -86.74 -17.23
C LEU A 56 -38.25 -86.81 -16.67
N VAL A 57 -37.54 -87.93 -16.85
CA VAL A 57 -36.14 -88.05 -16.43
C VAL A 57 -35.27 -87.04 -17.18
N ARG A 58 -35.46 -86.89 -18.50
CA ARG A 58 -34.76 -85.86 -19.28
C ARG A 58 -35.10 -84.45 -18.84
N GLU A 59 -36.36 -84.17 -18.53
CA GLU A 59 -36.81 -82.86 -18.07
C GLU A 59 -36.23 -82.51 -16.70
N VAL A 60 -36.18 -83.48 -15.77
CA VAL A 60 -35.52 -83.32 -14.46
C VAL A 60 -34.02 -83.09 -14.62
N ASP A 61 -33.35 -83.87 -15.48
CA ASP A 61 -31.92 -83.69 -15.76
C ASP A 61 -31.63 -82.30 -16.35
N SER A 62 -32.47 -81.84 -17.28
CA SER A 62 -32.38 -80.49 -17.86
C SER A 62 -32.59 -79.39 -16.83
N LEU A 63 -33.64 -79.50 -16.00
CA LEU A 63 -33.93 -78.54 -14.93
C LEU A 63 -32.81 -78.51 -13.88
N GLN A 64 -32.22 -79.66 -13.56
CA GLN A 64 -31.08 -79.74 -12.66
C GLN A 64 -29.87 -78.99 -13.24
N GLN A 65 -29.59 -79.17 -14.53
CA GLN A 65 -28.51 -78.44 -15.21
C GLN A 65 -28.76 -76.94 -15.25
N GLU A 66 -29.97 -76.50 -15.58
CA GLU A 66 -30.37 -75.09 -15.53
C GLU A 66 -30.25 -74.51 -14.12
N TYR A 67 -30.67 -75.25 -13.09
CA TYR A 67 -30.54 -74.81 -11.70
C TYR A 67 -29.08 -74.66 -11.28
N THR A 68 -28.21 -75.61 -11.64
CA THR A 68 -26.76 -75.49 -11.35
C THR A 68 -26.15 -74.28 -12.05
N THR A 69 -26.50 -74.05 -13.32
CA THR A 69 -26.04 -72.88 -14.08
C THR A 69 -26.54 -71.58 -13.45
N LEU A 70 -27.82 -71.54 -13.04
CA LEU A 70 -28.41 -70.37 -12.40
C LEU A 70 -27.79 -70.10 -11.02
N ALA A 71 -27.47 -71.16 -10.26
CA ALA A 71 -26.78 -71.04 -8.98
C ALA A 71 -25.37 -70.47 -9.17
N GLU A 72 -24.61 -70.97 -10.14
CA GLU A 72 -23.29 -70.45 -10.51
C GLU A 72 -23.37 -68.97 -10.92
N GLN A 73 -24.29 -68.62 -11.83
CA GLN A 73 -24.53 -67.23 -12.23
C GLN A 73 -24.91 -66.34 -11.05
N ASN A 74 -25.73 -66.83 -10.11
CA ASN A 74 -26.10 -66.07 -8.93
C ASN A 74 -24.90 -65.86 -7.99
N THR A 75 -24.02 -66.86 -7.84
CA THR A 75 -22.77 -66.69 -7.09
C THR A 75 -21.81 -65.70 -7.76
N GLU A 76 -21.69 -65.73 -9.08
CA GLU A 76 -20.88 -64.78 -9.85
C GLU A 76 -21.46 -63.35 -9.77
N LEU A 77 -22.79 -63.21 -9.86
CA LEU A 77 -23.48 -61.94 -9.71
C LEU A 77 -23.32 -61.38 -8.29
N GLN A 78 -23.40 -62.21 -7.25
CA GLN A 78 -23.15 -61.79 -5.87
C GLN A 78 -21.70 -61.34 -5.68
N GLY A 79 -20.74 -62.07 -6.25
CA GLY A 79 -19.33 -61.67 -6.24
C GLY A 79 -19.11 -60.33 -6.94
N SER A 80 -19.65 -60.17 -8.14
CA SER A 80 -19.57 -58.94 -8.93
C SER A 80 -20.25 -57.75 -8.23
N LEU A 81 -21.39 -57.99 -7.57
CA LEU A 81 -22.10 -56.99 -6.79
C LEU A 81 -21.27 -56.56 -5.57
N SER A 82 -20.65 -57.50 -4.86
CA SER A 82 -19.76 -57.21 -3.75
C SER A 82 -18.55 -56.39 -4.19
N GLU A 83 -17.90 -56.77 -5.30
CA GLU A 83 -16.76 -56.02 -5.85
C GLU A 83 -17.16 -54.62 -6.31
N ALA A 84 -18.33 -54.48 -6.93
CA ALA A 84 -18.87 -53.18 -7.31
C ALA A 84 -19.16 -52.30 -6.08
N GLN A 85 -19.73 -52.87 -5.02
CA GLN A 85 -19.99 -52.17 -3.76
C GLN A 85 -18.68 -51.70 -3.11
N GLU A 86 -17.63 -52.53 -3.07
CA GLU A 86 -16.32 -52.13 -2.56
C GLU A 86 -15.69 -51.01 -3.38
N LYS A 87 -15.75 -51.10 -4.72
CA LYS A 87 -15.26 -50.04 -5.62
C LYS A 87 -16.04 -48.73 -5.41
N VAL A 88 -17.36 -48.78 -5.26
CA VAL A 88 -18.17 -47.59 -4.95
C VAL A 88 -17.76 -46.99 -3.60
N ALA A 89 -17.61 -47.80 -2.54
CA ALA A 89 -17.19 -47.31 -1.24
C ALA A 89 -15.78 -46.67 -1.27
N ALA A 90 -14.84 -47.30 -1.98
CA ALA A 90 -13.49 -46.79 -2.13
C ALA A 90 -13.45 -45.47 -2.92
N THR A 91 -14.21 -45.39 -4.02
CA THR A 91 -14.31 -44.16 -4.84
C THR A 91 -15.01 -43.03 -4.11
N GLU A 92 -16.06 -43.30 -3.34
CA GLU A 92 -16.71 -42.29 -2.48
C GLU A 92 -15.75 -41.75 -1.41
N ALA A 93 -14.98 -42.63 -0.77
CA ALA A 93 -13.97 -42.22 0.22
C ALA A 93 -12.88 -41.35 -0.42
N ALA A 94 -12.38 -41.75 -1.60
CA ALA A 94 -11.41 -40.95 -2.36
C ALA A 94 -11.99 -39.58 -2.76
N LEU A 95 -13.25 -39.52 -3.21
CA LEU A 95 -13.93 -38.28 -3.56
C LEU A 95 -14.13 -37.35 -2.35
N ARG A 96 -14.53 -37.89 -1.19
CA ARG A 96 -14.65 -37.12 0.06
C ARG A 96 -13.30 -36.53 0.48
N ASN A 97 -12.24 -37.33 0.42
CA ASN A 97 -10.88 -36.87 0.76
C ASN A 97 -10.37 -35.80 -0.21
N ALA A 98 -10.60 -35.97 -1.52
CA ALA A 98 -10.23 -34.98 -2.53
C ALA A 98 -10.98 -33.66 -2.34
N LYS A 99 -12.30 -33.70 -2.08
CA LYS A 99 -13.09 -32.51 -1.76
C LYS A 99 -12.61 -31.81 -0.49
N ALA A 100 -12.30 -32.57 0.57
CA ALA A 100 -11.79 -32.00 1.82
C ALA A 100 -10.44 -31.30 1.62
N ARG A 101 -9.49 -31.93 0.90
CA ARG A 101 -8.19 -31.33 0.56
C ARG A 101 -8.35 -30.07 -0.27
N SER A 102 -9.14 -30.11 -1.34
CA SER A 102 -9.40 -28.95 -2.19
C SER A 102 -10.05 -27.80 -1.40
N SER A 103 -11.01 -28.10 -0.52
CA SER A 103 -11.61 -27.07 0.34
C SER A 103 -10.59 -26.46 1.30
N SER A 104 -9.68 -27.26 1.87
CA SER A 104 -8.61 -26.77 2.74
C SER A 104 -7.63 -25.87 1.98
N GLU A 105 -7.23 -26.27 0.77
CA GLU A 105 -6.36 -25.47 -0.10
C GLU A 105 -7.02 -24.15 -0.51
N ILE A 106 -8.30 -24.18 -0.92
CA ILE A 106 -9.06 -22.97 -1.26
C ILE A 106 -9.14 -22.02 -0.07
N ASN A 107 -9.36 -22.54 1.14
CA ASN A 107 -9.41 -21.71 2.35
C ASN A 107 -8.03 -21.12 2.68
N GLY A 108 -6.95 -21.91 2.52
CA GLY A 108 -5.58 -21.43 2.68
C GLY A 108 -5.24 -20.32 1.70
N LEU A 109 -5.51 -20.52 0.41
CA LEU A 109 -5.31 -19.51 -0.64
C LEU A 109 -6.14 -18.24 -0.40
N ARG A 110 -7.38 -18.37 0.08
CA ARG A 110 -8.20 -17.21 0.46
C ARG A 110 -7.59 -16.42 1.61
N ALA A 111 -7.07 -17.09 2.64
CA ALA A 111 -6.39 -16.44 3.76
C ALA A 111 -5.10 -15.74 3.30
N GLU A 112 -4.31 -16.38 2.44
CA GLU A 112 -3.10 -15.78 1.86
C GLU A 112 -3.42 -14.55 0.99
N ILE A 113 -4.47 -14.63 0.15
CA ILE A 113 -4.96 -13.46 -0.61
C ILE A 113 -5.38 -12.32 0.32
N GLN A 114 -6.07 -12.61 1.43
CA GLN A 114 -6.45 -11.57 2.39
C GLN A 114 -5.22 -10.92 3.04
N GLN A 115 -4.22 -11.72 3.43
CA GLN A 115 -2.96 -11.20 3.98
C GLN A 115 -2.21 -10.35 2.95
N LEU A 116 -2.12 -10.81 1.71
CA LEU A 116 -1.50 -10.06 0.61
C LEU A 116 -2.24 -8.76 0.32
N MET A 117 -3.57 -8.73 0.40
CA MET A 117 -4.35 -7.50 0.23
C MET A 117 -4.12 -6.53 1.39
N ALA A 118 -4.04 -7.01 2.63
CA ALA A 118 -3.73 -6.18 3.79
C ALA A 118 -2.33 -5.58 3.68
N LEU A 119 -1.32 -6.40 3.33
CA LEU A 119 0.05 -5.93 3.11
C LEU A 119 0.13 -4.93 1.97
N LYS A 120 -0.61 -5.15 0.87
CA LYS A 120 -0.68 -4.18 -0.23
C LYS A 120 -1.25 -2.84 0.24
N ALA A 121 -2.31 -2.85 1.03
CA ALA A 121 -2.92 -1.61 1.55
C ALA A 121 -1.93 -0.85 2.46
N GLU A 122 -1.24 -1.56 3.35
CA GLU A 122 -0.20 -0.99 4.21
C GLU A 122 0.97 -0.39 3.40
N LEU A 123 1.45 -1.11 2.37
CA LEU A 123 2.49 -0.59 1.48
C LEU A 123 2.03 0.64 0.69
N GLN A 124 0.77 0.67 0.25
CA GLN A 124 0.21 1.85 -0.41
C GLN A 124 0.16 3.05 0.53
N GLU A 125 -0.26 2.86 1.78
CA GLU A 125 -0.26 3.90 2.81
C GLU A 125 1.16 4.43 3.07
N ASN A 126 2.13 3.52 3.25
CA ASN A 126 3.53 3.88 3.44
C ASN A 126 4.11 4.66 2.25
N ILE A 127 3.79 4.27 1.00
CA ILE A 127 4.22 5.01 -0.19
C ILE A 127 3.64 6.43 -0.17
N THR A 128 2.35 6.58 0.13
CA THR A 128 1.73 7.91 0.20
C THR A 128 2.32 8.78 1.30
N ALA A 129 2.63 8.20 2.47
CA ALA A 129 3.28 8.91 3.57
C ALA A 129 4.69 9.37 3.19
N VAL A 130 5.50 8.49 2.60
CA VAL A 130 6.87 8.82 2.15
C VAL A 130 6.86 9.87 1.04
N GLN A 131 5.90 9.82 0.10
CA GLN A 131 5.76 10.84 -0.94
C GLN A 131 5.43 12.21 -0.33
N ALA A 132 4.47 12.27 0.61
CA ALA A 132 4.12 13.50 1.30
C ALA A 132 5.31 14.07 2.10
N GLU A 133 6.09 13.22 2.76
CA GLU A 133 7.32 13.62 3.46
C GLU A 133 8.37 14.16 2.47
N ASN A 134 8.57 13.51 1.32
CA ASN A 134 9.52 13.97 0.31
C ASN A 134 9.15 15.34 -0.25
N ASP A 135 7.87 15.56 -0.55
CA ASP A 135 7.37 16.85 -1.05
C ASP A 135 7.50 17.96 0.00
N SER A 136 7.24 17.64 1.28
CA SER A 136 7.48 18.54 2.39
C SER A 136 8.96 18.92 2.52
N LEU A 137 9.85 17.92 2.51
CA LEU A 137 11.29 18.13 2.57
C LEU A 137 11.79 18.99 1.39
N ARG A 138 11.35 18.72 0.16
CA ARG A 138 11.70 19.51 -1.03
C ARG A 138 11.28 20.97 -0.90
N THR A 139 10.10 21.21 -0.32
CA THR A 139 9.60 22.58 -0.07
C THR A 139 10.48 23.28 0.95
N VAL A 140 10.79 22.62 2.07
CA VAL A 140 11.65 23.18 3.14
C VAL A 140 13.06 23.45 2.63
N THR A 141 13.65 22.54 1.84
CA THR A 141 14.97 22.75 1.25
C THR A 141 14.97 23.94 0.30
N GLY A 142 13.94 24.09 -0.53
CA GLY A 142 13.82 25.24 -1.44
C GLY A 142 13.73 26.58 -0.70
N VAL A 143 12.98 26.64 0.41
CA VAL A 143 12.92 27.84 1.26
C VAL A 143 14.27 28.12 1.92
N LEU A 144 14.93 27.10 2.49
CA LEU A 144 16.24 27.25 3.13
C LEU A 144 17.31 27.72 2.14
N GLU A 145 17.31 27.22 0.91
CA GLU A 145 18.23 27.67 -0.14
C GLU A 145 18.02 29.14 -0.50
N ALA A 146 16.76 29.58 -0.61
CA ALA A 146 16.42 30.98 -0.87
C ALA A 146 16.86 31.90 0.28
N ASP A 147 16.55 31.52 1.52
CA ASP A 147 16.94 32.27 2.73
C ASP A 147 18.47 32.35 2.86
N LEU A 148 19.18 31.26 2.58
CA LEU A 148 20.63 31.21 2.62
C LEU A 148 21.27 32.06 1.50
N SER A 149 20.66 32.10 0.31
CA SER A 149 21.09 33.02 -0.75
C SER A 149 20.91 34.48 -0.32
N ALA A 150 19.74 34.83 0.20
CA ALA A 150 19.46 36.19 0.67
C ALA A 150 20.40 36.63 1.80
N ALA A 151 20.68 35.73 2.76
CA ALA A 151 21.62 36.00 3.85
C ALA A 151 23.07 36.15 3.36
N ARG A 152 23.47 35.44 2.29
CA ARG A 152 24.79 35.62 1.67
C ARG A 152 24.91 36.97 0.97
N ASP A 153 23.91 37.34 0.18
CA ASP A 153 23.87 38.63 -0.51
C ASP A 153 23.92 39.78 0.49
N GLU A 154 23.17 39.67 1.59
CA GLU A 154 23.17 40.64 2.68
C GLU A 154 24.54 40.75 3.36
N ASN A 155 25.19 39.61 3.67
CA ASN A 155 26.52 39.62 4.26
C ASN A 155 27.56 40.25 3.32
N GLN A 156 27.47 40.00 2.01
CA GLN A 156 28.36 40.61 1.04
C GLN A 156 28.13 42.12 0.94
N ALA A 157 26.88 42.58 0.93
CA ALA A 157 26.55 44.00 0.95
C ALA A 157 27.12 44.69 2.20
N LEU A 158 26.96 44.07 3.37
CA LEU A 158 27.51 44.58 4.63
C LEU A 158 29.04 44.62 4.63
N ALA A 159 29.70 43.57 4.11
CA ALA A 159 31.15 43.53 3.99
C ALA A 159 31.68 44.66 3.09
N ASN A 160 31.05 44.86 1.94
CA ASN A 160 31.39 45.95 1.01
C ASN A 160 31.19 47.33 1.65
N LEU A 161 30.07 47.53 2.36
CA LEU A 161 29.79 48.78 3.05
C LEU A 161 30.82 49.06 4.15
N ASN A 162 31.17 48.04 4.96
CA ASN A 162 32.18 48.18 6.01
C ASN A 162 33.56 48.51 5.42
N GLN A 163 33.95 47.86 4.32
CA GLN A 163 35.21 48.16 3.64
C GLN A 163 35.23 49.58 3.07
N SER A 164 34.12 50.03 2.48
CA SER A 164 33.96 51.41 1.99
C SER A 164 34.09 52.42 3.13
N ILE A 165 33.40 52.17 4.26
CA ILE A 165 33.48 53.00 5.46
C ILE A 165 34.91 53.07 5.99
N GLN A 166 35.60 51.93 6.12
CA GLN A 166 36.98 51.88 6.58
C GLN A 166 37.91 52.69 5.66
N SER A 167 37.83 52.48 4.34
CA SER A 167 38.68 53.19 3.38
C SER A 167 38.50 54.71 3.42
N GLU A 168 37.26 55.16 3.66
CA GLU A 168 36.95 56.57 3.68
C GLU A 168 37.27 57.20 5.03
N VAL A 169 37.11 56.46 6.14
CA VAL A 169 37.63 56.87 7.45
C VAL A 169 39.15 57.04 7.36
N GLU A 170 39.88 56.10 6.78
CA GLU A 170 41.33 56.22 6.59
C GLU A 170 41.72 57.42 5.71
N ARG A 171 40.97 57.68 4.63
CA ARG A 171 41.25 58.78 3.69
C ARG A 171 40.88 60.16 4.25
N LEU A 172 39.77 60.25 4.97
CA LEU A 172 39.14 61.52 5.34
C LEU A 172 39.35 61.95 6.79
N THR A 173 39.86 61.07 7.67
CA THR A 173 40.19 61.42 9.06
C THR A 173 41.62 61.91 9.20
N LEU A 174 41.82 62.89 10.08
CA LEU A 174 43.16 63.32 10.49
C LEU A 174 43.61 62.42 11.65
N SER A 175 44.82 61.84 11.58
CA SER A 175 45.30 60.86 12.57
C SER A 175 45.26 61.33 14.03
N ASN A 176 45.43 62.64 14.25
CA ASN A 176 45.41 63.27 15.58
C ASN A 176 44.08 63.98 15.89
N PHE A 177 43.07 63.84 15.04
CA PHE A 177 41.74 64.43 15.27
C PHE A 177 40.67 63.46 14.77
N LYS A 178 40.55 62.34 15.50
CA LYS A 178 39.60 61.26 15.23
C LYS A 178 38.70 61.02 16.43
N ALA A 179 37.45 60.68 16.15
CA ALA A 179 36.52 60.21 17.16
C ALA A 179 36.76 58.72 17.46
N THR A 180 36.61 58.36 18.72
CA THR A 180 36.64 56.98 19.23
C THR A 180 35.28 56.64 19.87
N ALA A 181 35.03 55.36 20.14
CA ALA A 181 33.77 54.89 20.74
C ALA A 181 32.50 55.40 20.02
N PHE A 182 32.54 55.43 18.69
CA PHE A 182 31.42 55.89 17.87
C PHE A 182 30.25 54.91 17.95
N GLN A 183 29.14 55.36 18.50
CA GLN A 183 27.92 54.58 18.72
C GLN A 183 26.74 55.27 18.05
N VAL A 184 25.95 54.51 17.31
CA VAL A 184 24.72 54.97 16.66
C VAL A 184 23.56 54.13 17.18
N ASP A 185 22.62 54.78 17.83
CA ASP A 185 21.40 54.18 18.35
C ASP A 185 20.18 54.75 17.64
N LEU A 186 19.23 53.87 17.33
CA LEU A 186 17.92 54.22 16.79
C LEU A 186 16.90 54.14 17.91
N GLU A 187 16.20 55.24 18.17
CA GLU A 187 15.21 55.33 19.23
C GLU A 187 13.79 55.45 18.65
N ARG A 188 12.83 54.78 19.29
CA ARG A 188 11.40 55.11 19.12
C ARG A 188 11.03 56.26 20.06
N GLY A 189 9.88 56.90 19.87
CA GLY A 189 9.45 58.13 20.59
C GLY A 189 9.37 58.12 22.14
N ASN A 190 9.85 57.06 22.81
CA ASN A 190 10.06 57.00 24.26
C ASN A 190 11.55 56.72 24.59
N GLU A 191 12.48 57.13 23.73
CA GLU A 191 13.94 56.93 23.87
C GLU A 191 14.37 55.45 24.01
N LYS A 192 13.50 54.51 23.61
CA LYS A 192 13.80 53.08 23.64
C LYS A 192 14.46 52.66 22.33
N VAL A 193 15.61 52.02 22.43
CA VAL A 193 16.37 51.49 21.29
C VAL A 193 15.52 50.53 20.44
N THR A 194 15.61 50.65 19.13
CA THR A 194 14.90 49.80 18.17
C THR A 194 15.70 49.61 16.88
N ALA A 195 15.77 48.38 16.39
CA ALA A 195 16.33 48.09 15.07
C ALA A 195 15.32 48.25 13.93
N LYS A 196 14.03 48.48 14.22
CA LYS A 196 12.96 48.43 13.22
C LYS A 196 12.79 49.77 12.50
N ALA A 197 12.96 49.77 11.17
CA ALA A 197 12.80 50.92 10.28
C ALA A 197 11.50 51.69 10.54
N ARG A 198 10.39 50.96 10.61
CA ARG A 198 9.04 51.55 10.79
C ARG A 198 8.82 52.21 12.17
N ARG A 199 9.66 51.90 13.15
CA ARG A 199 9.54 52.35 14.55
C ARG A 199 10.60 53.37 14.95
N ALA A 200 11.71 53.43 14.21
CA ALA A 200 12.73 54.45 14.40
C ALA A 200 12.11 55.84 14.19
N ARG A 201 12.38 56.73 15.14
CA ARG A 201 11.96 58.15 15.11
C ARG A 201 13.12 59.09 15.34
N THR A 202 14.15 58.66 16.05
CA THR A 202 15.28 59.49 16.41
C THR A 202 16.56 58.70 16.23
N ILE A 203 17.59 59.33 15.67
CA ILE A 203 18.95 58.80 15.57
C ILE A 203 19.80 59.52 16.60
N ARG A 204 20.35 58.77 17.54
CA ARG A 204 21.34 59.25 18.51
C ARG A 204 22.71 58.77 18.10
N VAL A 205 23.64 59.70 17.95
CA VAL A 205 25.04 59.41 17.66
C VAL A 205 25.86 59.90 18.83
N SER A 206 26.72 59.08 19.39
CA SER A 206 27.64 59.48 20.45
C SER A 206 29.05 59.01 20.14
N PHE A 207 30.04 59.82 20.52
CA PHE A 207 31.44 59.53 20.28
C PHE A 207 32.33 60.32 21.22
N ASP A 208 33.55 59.82 21.42
CA ASP A 208 34.54 60.41 22.30
C ASP A 208 35.67 61.02 21.48
N LEU A 209 36.03 62.27 21.77
CA LEU A 209 37.24 62.92 21.29
C LEU A 209 38.30 62.81 22.38
N THR A 210 39.49 62.29 22.02
CA THR A 210 40.59 62.10 22.96
C THR A 210 41.88 62.70 22.39
N ASP A 211 42.67 63.32 23.26
CA ASP A 211 43.98 63.92 22.94
C ASP A 211 43.96 64.88 21.73
N VAL A 212 42.91 65.69 21.60
CA VAL A 212 42.79 66.66 20.49
C VAL A 212 43.89 67.73 20.58
N PRO A 213 44.73 67.94 19.56
CA PRO A 213 45.78 68.95 19.55
C PRO A 213 45.24 70.39 19.75
N PRO A 214 45.96 71.28 20.44
CA PRO A 214 45.52 72.66 20.69
C PRO A 214 45.15 73.45 19.43
N LYS A 215 45.82 73.20 18.29
CA LYS A 215 45.50 73.82 16.99
C LYS A 215 44.10 73.48 16.46
N TYR A 216 43.49 72.41 16.96
CA TYR A 216 42.15 71.95 16.58
C TYR A 216 41.11 72.19 17.68
N GLN A 217 41.52 72.73 18.84
CA GLN A 217 40.62 73.10 19.93
C GLN A 217 39.96 74.46 19.67
N GLY A 218 38.89 74.74 20.41
CA GLY A 218 38.08 75.96 20.28
C GLY A 218 36.75 75.73 19.57
N LEU A 219 36.02 76.82 19.33
CA LEU A 219 34.71 76.79 18.70
C LEU A 219 34.80 76.25 17.26
N ARG A 220 34.17 75.09 17.02
CA ARG A 220 34.07 74.46 15.69
C ARG A 220 32.66 73.98 15.42
N THR A 221 32.25 74.06 14.16
CA THR A 221 31.00 73.48 13.68
C THR A 221 31.20 72.01 13.34
N LEU A 222 30.37 71.16 13.92
CA LEU A 222 30.31 69.73 13.61
C LEU A 222 29.07 69.43 12.76
N TYR A 223 29.26 68.63 11.72
CA TYR A 223 28.25 68.31 10.72
C TYR A 223 27.92 66.82 10.78
N LEU A 224 26.68 66.47 11.10
CA LEU A 224 26.18 65.10 11.04
C LEU A 224 25.61 64.85 9.64
N THR A 225 26.15 63.86 8.93
CA THR A 225 25.64 63.41 7.64
C THR A 225 25.07 62.00 7.77
N ILE A 226 23.93 61.75 7.15
CA ILE A 226 23.32 60.43 7.12
C ILE A 226 22.97 60.11 5.66
N SER A 227 23.46 58.99 5.16
CA SER A 227 23.24 58.54 3.78
C SER A 227 22.80 57.07 3.75
N ASP A 228 22.15 56.66 2.66
CA ASP A 228 21.89 55.26 2.38
C ASP A 228 23.18 54.51 1.95
N GLU A 229 23.03 53.21 1.66
CA GLU A 229 24.11 52.33 1.19
C GLU A 229 24.67 52.74 -0.18
N GLN A 230 23.94 53.51 -0.98
CA GLN A 230 24.39 54.08 -2.25
C GLN A 230 25.09 55.44 -2.09
N GLY A 231 25.14 55.99 -0.87
CA GLY A 231 25.72 57.30 -0.58
C GLY A 231 24.77 58.48 -0.82
N THR A 232 23.48 58.22 -1.06
CA THR A 232 22.46 59.27 -1.20
C THR A 232 22.10 59.81 0.17
N PRO A 233 22.18 61.13 0.41
CA PRO A 233 21.76 61.73 1.67
C PRO A 233 20.27 61.48 1.95
N ILE A 234 19.90 61.24 3.21
CA ILE A 234 18.49 61.13 3.59
C ILE A 234 17.77 62.47 3.43
N GLN A 235 16.46 62.42 3.22
CA GLN A 235 15.64 63.63 3.21
C GLN A 235 15.63 64.26 4.61
N ALA A 236 16.03 65.52 4.70
CA ALA A 236 15.99 66.34 5.90
C ALA A 236 15.18 67.61 5.62
N ALA A 237 14.44 68.13 6.59
CA ALA A 237 13.64 69.34 6.37
C ALA A 237 14.52 70.58 6.13
N ASN A 238 15.67 70.65 6.82
CA ASN A 238 16.62 71.75 6.72
C ASN A 238 18.04 71.20 6.52
N PRO A 239 18.39 70.71 5.32
CA PRO A 239 19.72 70.19 5.05
C PRO A 239 20.74 71.33 5.06
N VAL A 240 21.85 71.12 5.77
CA VAL A 240 22.97 72.06 5.82
C VAL A 240 23.99 71.64 4.77
N LYS A 241 24.15 72.47 3.73
CA LYS A 241 25.24 72.31 2.78
C LYS A 241 26.51 72.93 3.38
N ALA A 242 27.55 72.14 3.51
CA ALA A 242 28.83 72.59 4.04
C ALA A 242 29.97 72.04 3.18
N GLN A 243 31.17 72.57 3.39
CA GLN A 243 32.38 72.10 2.74
C GLN A 243 33.37 71.67 3.82
N THR A 244 33.94 70.49 3.66
CA THR A 244 35.06 70.01 4.47
C THR A 244 36.30 70.00 3.62
N VAL A 245 37.43 70.43 4.18
CA VAL A 245 38.73 70.39 3.50
C VAL A 245 39.53 69.21 4.04
N VAL A 246 39.86 68.24 3.19
CA VAL A 246 40.74 67.13 3.56
C VAL A 246 41.89 67.04 2.57
N ASN A 247 43.13 66.96 3.06
CA ASN A 247 44.33 66.84 2.23
C ASN A 247 44.39 67.91 1.11
N ASN A 248 44.02 69.16 1.44
CA ASN A 248 43.93 70.30 0.51
C ASN A 248 42.89 70.15 -0.62
N GLN A 249 41.96 69.20 -0.52
CA GLN A 249 40.83 69.06 -1.42
C GLN A 249 39.52 69.41 -0.70
N THR A 250 38.70 70.22 -1.35
CA THR A 250 37.37 70.60 -0.85
C THR A 250 36.35 69.54 -1.24
N MET A 251 35.59 69.05 -0.27
CA MET A 251 34.50 68.11 -0.46
C MET A 251 33.20 68.73 0.02
N ASP A 252 32.18 68.73 -0.86
CA ASP A 252 30.83 69.15 -0.51
C ASP A 252 30.16 68.06 0.34
N ILE A 253 29.56 68.47 1.46
CA ILE A 253 28.80 67.60 2.35
C ILE A 253 27.38 68.14 2.53
N ILE A 254 26.42 67.21 2.61
CA ILE A 254 25.02 67.52 2.92
C ILE A 254 24.74 66.92 4.30
N ALA A 255 24.69 67.79 5.30
CA ALA A 255 24.47 67.43 6.68
C ALA A 255 23.00 67.55 7.07
N VAL A 256 22.51 66.59 7.83
CA VAL A 256 21.15 66.61 8.40
C VAL A 256 21.08 67.51 9.63
N LYS A 257 22.22 67.72 10.30
CA LYS A 257 22.33 68.61 11.47
C LYS A 257 23.72 69.20 11.58
N ALA A 258 23.80 70.50 11.86
CA ALA A 258 25.03 71.18 12.23
C ALA A 258 24.94 71.64 13.70
N LYS A 259 26.06 71.57 14.43
CA LYS A 259 26.13 72.03 15.82
C LYS A 259 27.49 72.64 16.11
N ASP A 260 27.50 73.88 16.58
CA ASP A 260 28.71 74.54 17.05
C ASP A 260 29.05 74.04 18.45
N MET A 261 30.28 73.56 18.61
CA MET A 261 30.77 73.00 19.86
C MET A 261 32.16 73.54 20.15
N ASP A 262 32.44 73.83 21.42
CA ASP A 262 33.79 74.16 21.87
C ASP A 262 34.59 72.86 22.04
N ILE A 263 35.62 72.68 21.20
CA ILE A 263 36.40 71.46 21.18
C ILE A 263 37.51 71.53 22.23
N THR A 264 37.44 70.63 23.22
CA THR A 264 38.47 70.46 24.26
C THR A 264 39.34 69.24 24.00
N ALA A 265 40.40 69.03 24.80
CA ALA A 265 41.32 67.92 24.65
C ALA A 265 40.65 66.54 24.76
N ASN A 266 39.74 66.37 25.72
CA ASN A 266 39.05 65.10 26.00
C ASN A 266 37.57 65.38 26.31
N GLN A 267 36.65 64.88 25.48
CA GLN A 267 35.21 65.04 25.72
C GLN A 267 34.35 64.03 24.97
N ARG A 268 33.19 63.70 25.56
CA ARG A 268 32.14 62.93 24.89
C ARG A 268 31.12 63.87 24.27
N LEU A 269 30.82 63.68 23.00
CA LEU A 269 29.83 64.46 22.26
C LEU A 269 28.69 63.57 21.79
N SER A 270 27.52 64.17 21.60
CA SER A 270 26.35 63.47 21.06
C SER A 270 25.51 64.36 20.14
N PHE A 271 25.02 63.76 19.06
CA PHE A 271 23.96 64.28 18.21
C PHE A 271 22.67 63.51 18.45
N VAL A 272 21.57 64.24 18.42
CA VAL A 272 20.22 63.68 18.38
C VAL A 272 19.55 64.29 17.17
N TYR A 273 19.07 63.46 16.25
CA TYR A 273 18.39 63.87 15.04
C TYR A 273 17.03 63.17 14.96
N ASP A 274 15.96 63.95 14.94
CA ASP A 274 14.60 63.42 14.78
C ASP A 274 14.29 63.26 13.29
N LEU A 275 13.89 62.04 12.91
CA LEU A 275 13.54 61.67 11.55
C LEU A 275 12.18 62.27 11.18
N GLU A 276 12.16 63.08 10.13
CA GLU A 276 10.94 63.65 9.57
C GLU A 276 10.14 62.59 8.79
N GLU A 277 10.85 61.77 8.02
CA GLU A 277 10.30 60.65 7.28
C GLU A 277 10.83 59.32 7.80
N LYS A 278 10.00 58.28 7.70
CA LYS A 278 10.43 56.93 8.05
C LYS A 278 11.44 56.45 7.01
N LEU A 279 12.62 56.10 7.50
CA LEU A 279 13.64 55.43 6.70
C LEU A 279 13.15 54.04 6.26
N LYS A 280 13.63 53.58 5.12
CA LYS A 280 13.36 52.23 4.62
C LYS A 280 14.21 51.23 5.41
N ALA A 281 13.84 49.96 5.35
CA ALA A 281 14.75 48.90 5.79
C ALA A 281 15.97 48.87 4.86
N GLY A 282 17.15 48.69 5.43
CA GLY A 282 18.41 48.76 4.71
C GLY A 282 19.56 49.26 5.57
N TYR A 283 20.71 49.45 4.94
CA TYR A 283 21.90 49.98 5.58
C TYR A 283 22.01 51.48 5.40
N TYR A 284 22.35 52.16 6.49
CA TYR A 284 22.59 53.59 6.48
C TYR A 284 23.96 53.87 7.07
N ARG A 285 24.61 54.85 6.49
CA ARG A 285 25.88 55.36 6.96
C ARG A 285 25.65 56.65 7.71
N VAL A 286 26.26 56.74 8.87
CA VAL A 286 26.23 57.90 9.73
C VAL A 286 27.66 58.37 9.94
N ALA A 287 27.95 59.60 9.53
CA ALA A 287 29.29 60.18 9.63
C ALA A 287 29.22 61.57 10.25
N VAL A 288 30.28 61.93 10.96
CA VAL A 288 30.43 63.27 11.55
C VAL A 288 31.66 63.93 10.94
N PHE A 289 31.46 65.12 10.41
CA PHE A 289 32.47 65.96 9.76
C PHE A 289 32.71 67.24 10.54
N THR A 290 33.87 67.83 10.29
CA THR A 290 34.28 69.18 10.70
C THR A 290 34.63 69.99 9.45
N ASP A 291 35.05 71.24 9.62
CA ASP A 291 35.61 72.08 8.56
C ASP A 291 36.91 71.51 7.96
N ILE A 292 37.65 70.69 8.72
CA ILE A 292 38.99 70.18 8.37
C ILE A 292 39.05 68.66 8.14
N GLY A 293 37.90 67.98 8.12
CA GLY A 293 37.83 66.55 7.82
C GLY A 293 36.79 65.77 8.60
N MET A 294 36.75 64.47 8.33
CA MET A 294 35.85 63.54 9.01
C MET A 294 36.40 63.22 10.41
N LEU A 295 35.52 63.16 11.41
CA LEU A 295 35.87 62.68 12.75
C LEU A 295 35.70 61.17 12.86
N GLY A 296 34.66 60.63 12.25
CA GLY A 296 34.38 59.20 12.23
C GLY A 296 33.07 58.89 11.53
N ALA A 297 32.88 57.61 11.22
CA ALA A 297 31.67 57.10 10.62
C ALA A 297 31.34 55.71 11.17
N SER A 298 30.05 55.37 11.16
CA SER A 298 29.54 54.04 11.47
C SER A 298 28.40 53.69 10.53
N SER A 299 28.19 52.41 10.28
CA SER A 299 26.99 51.89 9.65
C SER A 299 25.94 51.53 10.71
N ILE A 300 24.67 51.55 10.30
CA ILE A 300 23.56 51.00 11.06
C ILE A 300 22.61 50.27 10.11
N ARG A 301 22.03 49.16 10.59
CA ARG A 301 21.04 48.37 9.86
C ARG A 301 19.65 48.65 10.40
N LEU A 302 18.71 48.99 9.51
CA LEU A 302 17.29 49.06 9.83
C LEU A 302 16.55 47.85 9.26
N GLN A 303 15.75 47.19 10.10
CA GLN A 303 14.95 46.00 9.81
C GLN A 303 13.47 46.31 9.57
#